data_AF-Q84EA4-F1
#
_entry.id   AF-Q84EA4-F1
#
_cell.length_a   1.000
_cell.length_b   1.000
_cell.length_c   1.000
_cell.angle_alpha   90.00
_cell.angle_beta   90.00
_cell.angle_gamma   90.00
#
_symmetry.space_group_name_H-M   'P 1'
#
loop_
_entity.id
_entity.type
_entity.pdbx_description
1 polymer ?
#
loop_
_entity_poly.entity_id
_entity_poly.type
_entity_poly.pdbx_seq_one_letter_code
_entity_poly.pdbx_strand_id
1 'polypeptide(L)' 'VDWKDRRMWPTSVPILGVTFAAAGQAFFWKKFKLPFAATFAVLGLLIGEWITRYCNFWSWSYFPISLLFPSALVVPPLWL' A
#
# COMPACT_ATOMS: atom_id res chain seq x y z
N VAL A 1 -9.61 10.32 -6.60
CA VAL A 1 -9.80 10.86 -5.23
C VAL A 1 -11.24 10.68 -4.78
N ASP A 2 -12.21 10.83 -5.69
CA ASP A 2 -13.64 10.81 -5.40
C ASP A 2 -14.18 9.46 -4.88
N TRP A 3 -13.37 8.41 -4.97
CA TRP A 3 -13.68 7.06 -4.45
C TRP A 3 -13.19 6.86 -3.00
N LYS A 4 -12.39 7.78 -2.46
CA LYS A 4 -11.88 7.72 -1.08
C LYS A 4 -12.95 8.23 -0.12
N ASP A 5 -14.05 7.49 -0.03
CA ASP A 5 -15.19 7.83 0.81
C ASP A 5 -14.94 7.50 2.29
N ARG A 6 -15.96 7.69 3.15
CA ARG A 6 -15.84 7.50 4.60
C ARG A 6 -16.27 6.11 5.09
N ARG A 7 -16.85 5.28 4.22
CA ARG A 7 -17.36 3.95 4.59
C ARG A 7 -16.62 2.86 3.86
N MET A 8 -16.65 2.84 2.54
CA MET A 8 -16.13 1.71 1.76
C MET A 8 -14.61 1.72 1.74
N TRP A 9 -13.99 2.87 1.48
CA TRP A 9 -12.54 3.01 1.41
C TRP A 9 -11.81 2.65 2.71
N PRO A 10 -12.14 3.23 3.90
CA PRO A 10 -11.45 2.90 5.14
C PRO A 10 -11.76 1.49 5.67
N THR A 11 -12.75 0.78 5.12
CA THR A 11 -13.03 -0.61 5.49
C THR A 11 -12.33 -1.60 4.57
N SER A 12 -12.48 -1.44 3.26
CA SER A 12 -11.95 -2.39 2.27
C SER A 12 -10.42 -2.36 2.19
N VAL A 13 -9.81 -1.18 2.17
CA VAL A 13 -8.36 -1.04 1.99
C VAL A 13 -7.57 -1.70 3.13
N PRO A 14 -7.91 -1.52 4.42
CA PRO A 14 -7.19 -2.21 5.50
C PRO A 14 -7.42 -3.73 5.50
N ILE A 15 -8.66 -4.18 5.28
CA ILE A 15 -9.00 -5.62 5.29
C ILE A 15 -8.24 -6.36 4.19
N LEU A 16 -8.16 -5.78 2.98
CA LEU A 16 -7.42 -6.40 1.88
C LEU A 16 -5.91 -6.20 2.03
N GLY A 17 -5.47 -5.06 2.54
CA GLY A 17 -4.06 -4.71 2.68
C GLY A 17 -3.28 -5.59 3.68
N VAL A 18 -3.94 -6.12 4.71
CA VAL A 18 -3.27 -6.95 5.74
C VAL A 18 -2.80 -8.31 5.21
N THR A 19 -3.38 -8.80 4.11
CA THR A 19 -3.15 -10.15 3.59
C THR A 19 -1.66 -10.45 3.35
N PHE A 20 -0.99 -9.63 2.55
CA PHE A 20 0.43 -9.79 2.25
C PHE A 20 1.35 -9.39 3.41
N ALA A 21 0.92 -8.45 4.27
CA ALA A 21 1.66 -8.11 5.48
C ALA A 21 1.75 -9.30 6.43
N ALA A 22 0.62 -9.99 6.68
CA ALA A 22 0.57 -11.19 7.51
C ALA A 22 1.36 -12.36 6.90
N ALA A 23 1.24 -12.58 5.59
CA ALA A 23 2.01 -13.61 4.89
C ALA A 23 3.53 -13.34 4.97
N GLY A 24 3.94 -12.09 4.76
CA GLY A 24 5.33 -11.66 4.91
C GLY A 24 5.83 -11.87 6.34
N GLN A 25 5.05 -11.46 7.35
CA GLN A 25 5.40 -11.67 8.76
C GLN A 25 5.63 -13.15 9.06
N ALA A 26 4.76 -14.04 8.57
CA ALA A 26 4.94 -15.48 8.76
C ALA A 26 6.24 -16.01 8.16
N PHE A 27 6.66 -15.51 6.99
CA PHE A 27 7.91 -15.93 6.34
C PHE A 27 9.15 -15.36 7.06
N PHE A 28 9.25 -14.03 7.14
CA PHE A 28 10.43 -13.35 7.66
C PHE A 28 10.65 -13.61 9.15
N TRP A 29 9.57 -13.68 9.94
CA TRP A 29 9.69 -13.94 11.38
C TRP A 29 10.05 -15.39 11.68
N LYS A 30 9.40 -16.36 11.02
CA LYS A 30 9.65 -17.78 11.31
C LYS A 30 11.01 -18.25 10.82
N LYS A 31 11.51 -17.71 9.70
CA LYS A 31 12.76 -18.15 9.08
C LYS A 31 13.98 -17.34 9.53
N PHE A 32 13.84 -16.03 9.68
CA PHE A 32 14.98 -15.13 9.87
C PHE A 32 14.87 -14.24 11.12
N LYS A 33 13.76 -14.31 11.86
CA LYS A 33 13.50 -13.46 13.04
C LYS A 33 13.57 -11.96 12.74
N LEU A 34 13.27 -11.56 11.51
CA LEU A 34 13.31 -10.15 11.08
C LEU A 34 11.95 -9.46 11.29
N PRO A 35 11.89 -8.34 12.03
CA PRO A 35 10.64 -7.65 12.40
C PRO A 35 10.27 -6.49 11.45
N PHE A 36 10.43 -6.65 10.14
CA PHE A 36 10.10 -5.59 9.16
C PHE A 36 9.28 -6.09 7.97
N ALA A 37 8.67 -7.26 8.08
CA ALA A 37 8.01 -7.90 6.95
C ALA A 37 6.75 -7.14 6.47
N ALA A 38 5.97 -6.60 7.41
CA ALA A 38 4.80 -5.80 7.09
C ALA A 38 5.18 -4.51 6.37
N THR A 39 6.22 -3.82 6.85
CA THR A 39 6.77 -2.63 6.19
C THR A 39 7.37 -2.94 4.83
N PHE A 40 8.04 -4.09 4.66
CA PHE A 40 8.54 -4.53 3.36
C PHE A 40 7.42 -4.70 2.33
N ALA A 41 6.32 -5.37 2.70
CA ALA A 41 5.18 -5.58 1.81
C ALA A 41 4.50 -4.25 1.42
N VAL A 42 4.26 -3.36 2.39
CA VAL A 42 3.60 -2.08 2.13
C VAL A 42 4.49 -1.12 1.33
N LEU A 43 5.79 -1.08 1.59
CA LEU A 43 6.72 -0.26 0.80
C LEU A 43 6.78 -0.74 -0.65
N GLY A 44 6.82 -2.06 -0.87
CA GLY A 44 6.76 -2.63 -2.21
C GLY A 44 5.50 -2.20 -2.97
N LEU A 45 4.33 -2.28 -2.31
CA LEU A 45 3.06 -1.81 -2.87
C LEU A 45 3.13 -0.31 -3.23
N LEU A 46 3.52 0.54 -2.29
CA LEU A 46 3.52 1.99 -2.49
C LEU A 46 4.48 2.43 -3.59
N ILE A 47 5.67 1.83 -3.67
CA ILE A 47 6.62 2.11 -4.74
C ILE A 47 6.01 1.75 -6.10
N GLY A 48 5.42 0.56 -6.23
CA GLY A 48 4.77 0.12 -7.46
C GLY A 48 3.59 1.02 -7.87
N GLU A 49 2.77 1.42 -6.89
CA GLU A 49 1.66 2.35 -7.12
C GLU A 49 2.18 3.71 -7.58
N TRP A 50 3.12 4.32 -6.86
CA TRP A 50 3.65 5.64 -7.20
C TRP A 50 4.30 5.68 -8.59
N ILE A 51 5.13 4.68 -8.92
CA ILE A 51 5.73 4.57 -10.25
C ILE A 51 4.62 4.54 -11.31
N THR A 52 3.59 3.72 -11.11
CA THR A 52 2.49 3.60 -12.07
C THR A 52 1.67 4.89 -12.17
N ARG A 53 1.40 5.58 -11.05
CA ARG A 53 0.66 6.86 -11.06
C ARG A 53 1.42 7.96 -11.79
N TYR A 54 2.73 8.04 -11.61
CA TYR A 54 3.56 9.04 -12.28
C TYR A 54 3.84 8.69 -13.75
N CYS A 55 4.34 7.49 -14.04
CA CYS A 55 4.79 7.13 -15.39
C CYS A 55 3.63 6.84 -16.35
N ASN A 56 2.55 6.21 -15.88
CA ASN A 56 1.43 5.86 -16.76
C ASN A 56 0.31 6.90 -16.65
N PHE A 57 -0.31 7.01 -15.48
CA PHE A 57 -1.53 7.82 -15.38
C PHE A 57 -1.28 9.33 -15.58
N TRP A 58 -0.20 9.88 -15.04
CA TRP A 58 0.18 11.27 -15.27
C TRP A 58 0.95 11.46 -16.57
N SER A 59 2.10 10.80 -16.75
CA SER A 59 2.97 11.11 -17.90
C SER A 59 2.41 10.63 -19.24
N TRP A 60 1.64 9.54 -19.29
CA TRP A 60 1.07 9.04 -20.55
C TRP A 60 -0.38 9.52 -20.74
N SER A 61 -1.23 9.42 -19.72
CA SER A 61 -2.66 9.76 -19.82
C SER A 61 -3.03 11.17 -19.30
N TYR A 62 -2.07 11.95 -18.82
CA TYR A 62 -2.23 13.36 -18.38
C TYR A 62 -3.24 13.60 -17.26
N PHE A 63 -3.57 12.58 -16.46
CA PHE A 63 -4.44 12.74 -15.30
C PHE A 63 -3.69 13.39 -14.13
N PRO A 64 -4.21 14.47 -13.51
CA PRO A 64 -3.50 15.19 -12.47
C PRO A 64 -3.22 14.28 -11.26
N ILE A 65 -2.00 14.37 -10.70
CA ILE A 65 -1.58 13.54 -9.55
C ILE A 65 -2.49 13.73 -8.32
N SER A 66 -3.07 14.93 -8.14
CA SER A 66 -4.05 15.21 -7.08
C SER A 66 -5.30 14.32 -7.15
N LEU A 67 -5.64 13.80 -8.33
CA LEU A 67 -6.73 12.84 -8.51
C LEU A 67 -6.31 11.41 -8.16
N LEU A 68 -5.02 11.07 -8.27
CA LEU A 68 -4.54 9.70 -8.40
C LEU A 68 -3.64 9.20 -7.27
N PHE A 69 -3.27 10.07 -6.33
CA PHE A 69 -2.39 9.68 -5.23
C PHE A 69 -2.87 8.41 -4.51
N PRO A 70 -1.98 7.47 -4.16
CA PRO A 70 -2.33 6.23 -3.49
C PRO A 70 -2.82 6.44 -2.05
N SER A 71 -3.21 5.35 -1.37
CA SER A 71 -3.53 5.38 0.06
C SER A 71 -2.27 5.49 0.91
N ALA A 72 -2.32 6.31 1.96
CA ALA A 72 -1.22 6.38 2.93
C ALA A 72 -1.26 5.14 3.86
N LEU A 73 -0.57 4.08 3.44
CA LEU A 73 -0.51 2.81 4.18
C LEU A 73 0.74 2.65 5.04
N VAL A 74 1.65 3.63 5.10
CA VAL A 74 2.96 3.47 5.79
C VAL A 74 2.82 3.38 7.32
N VAL A 75 1.82 4.01 7.92
CA VAL A 75 1.65 4.05 9.39
C VAL A 75 1.19 2.70 9.95
N PRO A 76 0.13 2.04 9.44
CA PRO A 76 -0.31 0.72 9.92
C PRO A 76 0.77 -0.39 10.03
N PRO A 77 1.67 -0.62 9.05
CA PRO A 77 2.67 -1.69 9.10
C PRO A 77 3.81 -1.41 10.09
N LEU A 78 3.97 -0.18 10.60
CA LEU A 78 4.91 0.10 11.70
C LEU A 78 4.34 -0.33 13.05
N TRP A 79 3.01 -0.39 13.17
CA TRP A 79 2.32 -0.88 14.36
C TRP A 79 2.15 -2.41 14.38
N LEU A 80 2.30 -3.07 13.23
CA LEU A 80 2.15 -4.52 13.02
C LEU A 80 3.47 -5.28 13.18
#